data_AF-A0A8J3BYC4-F1
#
_entry.id   AF-A0A8J3BYC4-F1
#
_cell.length_a   1.000
_cell.length_b   1.000
_cell.length_c   1.000
_cell.angle_alpha   90.00
_cell.angle_beta   90.00
_cell.angle_gamma   90.00
#
_symmetry.space_group_name_H-M   'P 1'
#
loop_
_entity.id
_entity.type
_entity.pdbx_description
1 polymer ?
#
loop_
_entity_poly.entity_id
_entity_poly.type
_entity_poly.pdbx_seq_one_letter_code
_entity_poly.pdbx_strand_id
1 'polypeptide(L)'
;MDSDDEALREFVTKRYPRLRRSAFLMGGDWSQADELARDTLARLITDSQRGVVADPDAYAFGELMAAFRRRPGRREHIFVAAPDCPGAQPRTVLILDALHRLAPRCRAVLVLRHVDGFAVDETADLLGMDDAQVERYEAAGLAAMETMLATSG
;
A
#
# COMPACT_ATOMS: atom_id res chain seq x y z
N MET A 1 8.44 30.79 13.82
CA MET A 1 7.82 30.32 12.56
C MET A 1 8.53 29.10 11.99
N ASP A 2 9.78 28.80 12.36
CA ASP A 2 10.50 27.61 11.85
C ASP A 2 10.11 26.26 12.47
N SER A 3 9.57 26.23 13.69
CA SER A 3 9.32 24.96 14.40
C SER A 3 8.15 24.16 13.81
N ASP A 4 7.09 24.83 13.38
CA ASP A 4 5.90 24.18 12.82
C ASP A 4 6.17 23.68 11.40
N ASP A 5 6.94 24.44 10.61
CA ASP A 5 7.36 24.06 9.26
C ASP A 5 8.31 22.85 9.28
N GLU A 6 9.21 22.78 10.26
CA GLU A 6 10.12 21.63 10.40
C GLU A 6 9.36 20.38 10.89
N ALA A 7 8.45 20.53 11.85
CA ALA A 7 7.58 19.43 12.29
C ALA A 7 6.71 18.89 11.15
N LEU A 8 6.18 19.79 10.30
CA LEU A 8 5.43 19.41 9.11
C LEU A 8 6.32 18.70 8.09
N ARG A 9 7.54 19.20 7.86
CA ARG A 9 8.51 18.56 6.94
C ARG A 9 8.85 17.15 7.42
N GLU A 10 9.14 16.96 8.70
CA GLU A 10 9.40 15.63 9.28
C GLU A 10 8.18 14.73 9.12
N PHE A 11 6.99 15.25 9.44
CA PHE A 11 5.73 14.53 9.31
C PHE A 11 5.49 13.99 7.90
N VAL A 12 5.73 14.82 6.88
CA VAL A 12 5.61 14.45 5.46
C VAL A 12 6.72 13.49 5.03
N THR A 13 7.97 13.79 5.36
CA THR A 13 9.15 13.03 4.92
C THR A 13 9.11 11.59 5.43
N LYS A 14 8.57 11.38 6.64
CA LYS A 14 8.40 10.05 7.24
C LYS A 14 7.33 9.19 6.55
N ARG A 15 6.26 9.82 6.00
CA ARG A 15 5.05 9.10 5.54
C ARG A 15 4.93 8.99 4.04
N TYR A 16 5.33 10.01 3.31
CA TYR A 16 5.16 10.07 1.86
C TYR A 16 5.79 8.87 1.11
N PRO A 17 7.05 8.47 1.39
CA PRO A 17 7.64 7.33 0.69
C PRO A 17 6.90 6.01 0.95
N ARG A 18 6.41 5.80 2.17
CA ARG A 18 5.62 4.61 2.55
C ARG A 18 4.29 4.60 1.81
N LEU A 19 3.52 5.69 1.89
CA LEU A 19 2.23 5.81 1.20
C LEU A 19 2.35 5.64 -0.32
N ARG A 20 3.35 6.27 -0.93
CA ARG A 20 3.60 6.16 -2.38
C ARG A 20 3.99 4.73 -2.77
N ARG A 21 4.83 4.07 -1.98
CA ARG A 21 5.19 2.66 -2.20
C ARG A 21 3.96 1.77 -2.12
N SER A 22 3.13 1.90 -1.08
CA SER A 22 1.95 1.04 -0.90
C SER A 22 0.89 1.30 -1.96
N ALA A 23 0.70 2.56 -2.37
CA ALA A 23 -0.16 2.88 -3.52
C ALA A 23 0.34 2.22 -4.82
N PHE A 24 1.65 2.20 -5.05
CA PHE A 24 2.23 1.50 -6.21
C PHE A 24 2.04 -0.03 -6.10
N LEU A 25 2.24 -0.62 -4.93
CA LEU A 25 2.02 -2.06 -4.74
C LEU A 25 0.55 -2.45 -4.95
N MET A 26 -0.39 -1.54 -4.65
CA MET A 26 -1.81 -1.76 -4.91
C MET A 26 -2.20 -1.56 -6.38
N GLY A 27 -1.69 -0.49 -7.02
CA GLY A 27 -2.15 -0.03 -8.34
C GLY A 27 -1.22 -0.26 -9.54
N GLY A 28 0.08 -0.47 -9.33
CA GLY A 28 1.07 -0.76 -10.38
C GLY A 28 1.53 0.44 -11.22
N ASP A 29 1.09 1.66 -10.90
CA ASP A 29 1.41 2.89 -11.64
C ASP A 29 2.01 3.93 -10.71
N TRP A 30 3.26 4.33 -10.96
CA TRP A 30 3.97 5.29 -10.11
C TRP A 30 3.37 6.69 -10.14
N SER A 31 2.82 7.14 -11.27
CA SER A 31 2.21 8.46 -11.38
C SER A 31 0.91 8.51 -10.59
N GLN A 32 0.06 7.48 -10.72
CA GLN A 32 -1.17 7.39 -9.92
C GLN A 32 -0.88 7.18 -8.42
N ALA A 33 0.15 6.40 -8.09
CA ALA A 33 0.57 6.18 -6.72
C ALA A 33 1.06 7.47 -6.05
N ASP A 34 1.78 8.28 -6.81
CA ASP A 34 2.31 9.56 -6.40
C ASP A 34 1.21 10.59 -6.12
N GLU A 35 0.25 10.71 -7.04
CA GLU A 35 -0.95 11.54 -6.88
C GLU A 35 -1.75 11.10 -5.64
N LEU A 36 -2.05 9.80 -5.52
CA LEU A 36 -2.84 9.30 -4.40
C LEU A 36 -2.14 9.51 -3.04
N ALA A 37 -0.82 9.34 -2.98
CA ALA A 37 -0.06 9.57 -1.76
C ALA A 37 -0.07 11.05 -1.34
N ARG A 38 0.05 11.98 -2.29
CA ARG A 38 -0.05 13.42 -2.02
C ARG A 38 -1.45 13.81 -1.54
N ASP A 39 -2.49 13.33 -2.21
CA ASP A 39 -3.88 13.61 -1.84
C ASP A 39 -4.23 13.07 -0.45
N THR A 40 -3.68 11.90 -0.11
CA THR A 40 -3.85 11.28 1.21
C THR A 40 -3.15 12.12 2.29
N LEU A 41 -1.91 12.57 2.03
CA LEU A 41 -1.18 13.42 2.97
C LEU A 41 -1.83 14.79 3.16
N ALA A 42 -2.32 15.42 2.09
CA ALA A 42 -2.99 16.72 2.18
C ALA A 42 -4.21 16.64 3.10
N ARG A 43 -5.01 15.57 2.97
CA ARG A 43 -6.14 15.29 3.86
C ARG A 43 -5.70 14.99 5.28
N LEU A 44 -4.71 14.13 5.46
CA LEU A 44 -4.16 13.81 6.77
C LEU A 44 -3.67 15.06 7.51
N ILE A 45 -2.95 15.96 6.84
CA ILE A 45 -2.45 17.21 7.44
C ILE A 45 -3.63 18.09 7.86
N THR A 46 -4.61 18.28 6.97
CA THR A 46 -5.80 19.09 7.23
C THR A 46 -6.60 18.56 8.42
N ASP A 47 -6.82 17.25 8.48
CA ASP A 47 -7.62 16.62 9.54
C ASP A 47 -6.83 16.45 10.84
N SER A 48 -5.50 16.31 10.79
CA SER A 48 -4.64 16.36 11.97
C SER A 48 -4.69 17.75 12.62
N GLN A 49 -4.65 18.81 11.82
CA GLN A 49 -4.79 20.20 12.32
C GLN A 49 -6.18 20.47 12.93
N ARG A 50 -7.21 19.74 12.48
CA ARG A 50 -8.56 19.78 13.05
C ARG A 50 -8.70 18.95 14.34
N GLY A 51 -7.69 18.16 14.71
CA GLY A 51 -7.70 17.33 15.91
C GLY A 51 -8.62 16.11 15.81
N VAL A 52 -8.99 15.66 14.60
CA VAL A 52 -9.88 14.51 14.38
C VAL A 52 -9.13 13.21 14.06
N VAL A 53 -7.80 13.27 13.97
CA VAL A 53 -6.93 12.13 13.68
C VAL A 53 -6.32 11.63 14.98
N ALA A 54 -6.72 10.43 15.42
CA ALA A 54 -6.13 9.77 16.58
C ALA A 54 -4.78 9.12 16.23
N ASP A 55 -4.73 8.38 15.12
CA ASP A 55 -3.52 7.76 14.57
C ASP A 55 -3.31 8.20 13.11
N PRO A 56 -2.24 8.95 12.82
CA PRO A 56 -1.94 9.41 11.46
C PRO A 56 -1.67 8.30 10.44
N ASP A 57 -1.04 7.21 10.85
CA ASP A 57 -0.70 6.11 9.94
C ASP A 57 -1.97 5.30 9.64
N ALA A 58 -2.75 4.92 10.67
CA ALA A 58 -4.01 4.22 10.45
C ALA A 58 -5.00 5.07 9.60
N TYR A 59 -5.09 6.38 9.85
CA TYR A 59 -5.91 7.27 9.03
C TYR A 59 -5.44 7.26 7.56
N ALA A 60 -4.15 7.45 7.32
CA ALA A 60 -3.62 7.58 5.96
C ALA A 60 -3.75 6.28 5.15
N PHE A 61 -3.41 5.14 5.76
CA PHE A 61 -3.55 3.84 5.11
C PHE A 61 -5.03 3.45 4.94
N GLY A 62 -5.91 3.85 5.85
CA GLY A 62 -7.35 3.66 5.73
C GLY A 62 -7.92 4.42 4.53
N GLU A 63 -7.56 5.70 4.38
CA GLU A 63 -7.93 6.52 3.22
C GLU A 63 -7.40 5.94 1.90
N LEU A 64 -6.13 5.52 1.89
CA LEU A 64 -5.50 4.89 0.73
C LEU A 64 -6.24 3.61 0.32
N MET A 65 -6.51 2.70 1.27
CA MET A 65 -7.23 1.46 0.99
C MET A 65 -8.68 1.71 0.56
N ALA A 66 -9.35 2.69 1.16
CA ALA A 66 -10.68 3.10 0.75
C ALA A 66 -10.70 3.66 -0.69
N ALA A 67 -9.69 4.42 -1.08
CA ALA A 67 -9.54 4.91 -2.45
C ALA A 67 -9.40 3.76 -3.46
N PHE A 68 -8.61 2.72 -3.13
CA PHE A 68 -8.47 1.54 -3.99
C PHE A 68 -9.77 0.73 -4.08
N ARG A 69 -10.54 0.59 -2.99
CA ARG A 69 -11.86 -0.07 -3.03
C ARG A 69 -12.85 0.64 -3.96
N ARG A 70 -12.77 1.96 -4.06
CA ARG A 70 -13.71 2.82 -4.83
C ARG A 70 -13.36 2.95 -6.33
N ARG A 71 -12.28 2.32 -6.81
CA ARG A 71 -11.90 2.35 -8.24
C ARG A 71 -12.36 1.07 -8.95
N PRO A 72 -13.59 1.01 -9.51
CA PRO A 72 -14.06 -0.14 -10.29
C PRO A 72 -13.36 -0.13 -11.65
N GLY A 73 -12.29 -0.89 -11.79
CA GLY A 73 -11.55 -0.90 -13.05
C GLY A 73 -10.17 -1.48 -12.87
N ARG A 74 -10.11 -2.81 -12.80
CA ARG A 74 -8.86 -3.56 -12.93
C ARG A 74 -8.33 -3.31 -14.33
N ARG A 75 -7.42 -2.35 -14.48
CA ARG A 75 -6.47 -2.41 -15.60
C ARG A 75 -5.62 -3.65 -15.30
N GLU A 76 -5.68 -4.63 -16.20
CA GLU A 76 -4.64 -5.64 -16.30
C GLU A 76 -3.34 -4.88 -16.56
N HIS A 77 -2.64 -4.52 -15.48
CA HIS A 77 -1.32 -3.94 -15.60
C HIS A 77 -0.40 -5.08 -16.00
N ILE A 78 -0.15 -5.19 -17.31
CA ILE A 78 1.02 -5.89 -17.81
C ILE A 78 2.20 -5.15 -17.18
N PHE A 79 2.84 -5.78 -16.19
CA PHE A 79 4.05 -5.26 -15.59
C PHE A 79 5.14 -5.34 -16.65
N VAL A 80 5.28 -4.30 -17.46
CA VAL A 80 6.49 -4.10 -18.26
C VAL A 80 7.50 -3.56 -17.26
N ALA A 81 8.43 -4.41 -16.82
CA ALA A 81 9.57 -3.96 -16.05
C ALA A 81 10.18 -2.77 -16.82
N ALA A 82 10.17 -1.57 -16.22
CA ALA A 82 10.94 -0.46 -16.77
C ALA A 82 12.39 -0.96 -16.87
N PRO A 83 13.01 -0.96 -18.06
CA PRO A 83 14.31 -1.60 -18.27
C PRO A 83 15.43 -1.08 -17.35
N ASP A 84 15.24 0.08 -16.73
CA ASP A 84 16.28 0.82 -16.04
C ASP A 84 15.91 1.15 -14.59
N CYS A 85 15.68 0.12 -13.78
CA CYS A 85 15.82 0.28 -12.33
C CYS A 85 17.18 -0.31 -11.92
N PRO A 86 18.27 0.49 -11.91
CA PRO A 86 19.60 -0.01 -11.57
C PRO A 86 19.56 -0.67 -10.18
N GLY A 87 19.80 -2.00 -10.14
CA GLY A 87 19.76 -2.81 -8.92
C GLY A 87 18.49 -3.63 -8.70
N ALA A 88 17.47 -3.55 -9.56
CA ALA A 88 16.31 -4.45 -9.48
C ALA A 88 16.74 -5.88 -9.85
N GLN A 89 16.94 -6.70 -8.83
CA GLN A 89 17.22 -8.12 -9.01
C GLN A 89 16.03 -8.77 -9.75
N PRO A 90 16.27 -9.74 -10.67
CA PRO A 90 15.20 -10.44 -11.39
C PRO A 90 14.11 -10.99 -10.47
N ARG A 91 14.51 -11.43 -9.26
CA ARG A 91 13.59 -11.91 -8.21
C ARG A 91 12.60 -10.85 -7.73
N THR A 92 13.01 -9.59 -7.62
CA THR A 92 12.13 -8.48 -7.21
C THR A 92 11.05 -8.23 -8.26
N VAL A 93 11.40 -8.31 -9.55
CA VAL A 93 10.45 -8.16 -10.65
C VAL A 93 9.40 -9.28 -10.61
N LEU A 94 9.82 -10.53 -10.40
CA LEU A 94 8.90 -11.67 -10.27
C LEU A 94 7.96 -11.55 -9.06
N ILE A 95 8.47 -11.09 -7.91
CA ILE A 95 7.66 -10.86 -6.71
C ILE A 95 6.61 -9.77 -6.95
N LEU A 96 6.99 -8.67 -7.60
CA LEU A 96 6.07 -7.58 -7.93
C LEU A 96 4.98 -8.03 -8.90
N ASP A 97 5.35 -8.77 -9.96
CA ASP A 97 4.37 -9.35 -10.90
C ASP A 97 3.37 -10.27 -10.19
N ALA A 98 3.89 -11.20 -9.36
CA ALA A 98 3.04 -12.11 -8.58
C ALA A 98 2.08 -11.34 -7.65
N LEU A 99 2.56 -10.31 -6.96
CA LEU A 99 1.75 -9.46 -6.08
C LEU A 99 0.63 -8.75 -6.86
N HIS A 100 0.94 -8.18 -8.03
CA HIS A 100 -0.03 -7.50 -8.90
C HIS A 100 -1.02 -8.45 -9.60
N ARG A 101 -0.76 -9.76 -9.59
CA ARG A 101 -1.69 -10.79 -10.07
C ARG A 101 -2.63 -11.32 -8.99
N LEU A 102 -2.36 -11.05 -7.71
CA LEU A 102 -3.24 -11.46 -6.61
C LEU A 102 -4.63 -10.83 -6.69
N ALA A 103 -5.62 -11.51 -6.10
CA ALA A 103 -6.92 -10.92 -5.84
C ALA A 103 -6.77 -9.65 -4.97
N PRO A 104 -7.58 -8.59 -5.18
CA PRO A 104 -7.39 -7.30 -4.50
C PRO A 104 -7.32 -7.38 -2.97
N ARG A 105 -8.13 -8.26 -2.35
CA ARG A 105 -8.14 -8.43 -0.88
C ARG A 105 -6.89 -9.10 -0.35
N CYS A 106 -6.42 -10.18 -0.99
CA CYS A 106 -5.14 -10.81 -0.64
C CYS A 106 -4.00 -9.80 -0.76
N ARG A 107 -3.97 -9.03 -1.86
CA ARG A 107 -2.94 -8.00 -2.07
C ARG A 107 -2.95 -6.94 -0.98
N ALA A 108 -4.13 -6.40 -0.64
CA ALA A 108 -4.26 -5.39 0.40
C ALA A 108 -3.74 -5.90 1.75
N VAL A 109 -4.11 -7.13 2.13
CA VAL A 109 -3.64 -7.76 3.37
C VAL A 109 -2.12 -7.92 3.36
N LEU A 110 -1.53 -8.47 2.30
CA LEU A 110 -0.07 -8.65 2.26
C LEU A 110 0.70 -7.34 2.30
N VAL A 111 0.20 -6.29 1.62
CA VAL A 111 0.81 -4.95 1.65
C VAL A 111 0.76 -4.39 3.07
N LEU A 112 -0.39 -4.38 3.73
CA LEU A 112 -0.51 -3.85 5.09
C LEU A 112 0.33 -4.65 6.10
N ARG A 113 0.25 -5.98 6.06
CA ARG A 113 0.88 -6.88 7.04
C ARG A 113 2.40 -6.98 6.88
N HIS A 114 2.89 -7.18 5.65
CA HIS A 114 4.30 -7.49 5.42
C HIS A 114 5.12 -6.32 4.89
N VAL A 115 4.48 -5.33 4.24
CA VAL A 115 5.21 -4.16 3.73
C VAL A 115 5.12 -2.99 4.69
N ASP A 116 3.92 -2.72 5.22
CA ASP A 116 3.70 -1.57 6.10
C ASP A 116 3.78 -1.90 7.59
N GLY A 117 3.69 -3.19 7.95
CA GLY A 117 3.95 -3.70 9.30
C GLY A 117 2.76 -3.62 10.26
N PHE A 118 1.53 -3.49 9.75
CA PHE A 118 0.32 -3.46 10.58
C PHE A 118 0.04 -4.81 11.23
N ALA A 119 -0.50 -4.79 12.44
CA ALA A 119 -1.02 -5.95 13.15
C ALA A 119 -2.30 -6.51 12.48
N VAL A 120 -2.77 -7.68 12.92
CA VAL A 120 -3.93 -8.36 12.30
C VAL A 120 -5.20 -7.55 12.53
N ASP A 121 -5.42 -7.12 13.76
CA ASP A 121 -6.52 -6.28 14.22
C ASP A 121 -6.51 -4.90 13.52
N GLU A 122 -5.35 -4.24 13.45
CA GLU A 122 -5.23 -2.97 12.72
C GLU A 122 -5.56 -3.15 11.22
N THR A 123 -5.10 -4.25 10.61
CA THR A 123 -5.42 -4.58 9.22
C THR A 123 -6.91 -4.85 9.03
N ALA A 124 -7.54 -5.53 9.99
CA ALA A 124 -8.96 -5.84 9.99
C ALA A 124 -9.78 -4.53 9.99
N ASP A 125 -9.43 -3.59 10.88
CA ASP A 125 -10.06 -2.27 10.97
C ASP A 125 -9.91 -1.47 9.67
N LEU A 126 -8.70 -1.39 9.11
CA LEU A 126 -8.42 -0.66 7.86
C LEU A 126 -9.21 -1.20 6.66
N LEU A 127 -9.41 -2.52 6.62
CA LEU A 127 -10.06 -3.19 5.51
C LEU A 127 -11.56 -3.41 5.70
N GLY A 128 -12.10 -3.18 6.91
CA GLY A 128 -13.48 -3.50 7.26
C GLY A 128 -13.72 -5.01 7.24
N MET A 129 -12.79 -5.76 7.81
CA MET A 129 -12.78 -7.22 7.92
C MET A 129 -12.74 -7.64 9.39
N ASP A 130 -12.92 -8.94 9.66
CA ASP A 130 -12.53 -9.54 10.94
C ASP A 130 -11.14 -10.18 10.86
N ASP A 131 -10.52 -10.46 12.01
CA ASP A 131 -9.17 -11.04 12.11
C ASP A 131 -9.05 -12.36 11.33
N ALA A 132 -10.08 -13.22 11.40
CA ALA A 132 -10.08 -14.50 10.72
C ALA A 132 -10.11 -14.35 9.19
N GLN A 133 -10.78 -13.32 8.68
CA GLN A 133 -10.75 -12.94 7.27
C GLN A 133 -9.36 -12.45 6.87
N VAL A 134 -8.69 -11.65 7.71
CA VAL A 134 -7.32 -11.18 7.46
C VAL A 134 -6.38 -12.36 7.34
N GLU A 135 -6.33 -13.25 8.35
CA GLU A 135 -5.46 -14.43 8.34
C GLU A 135 -5.73 -15.34 7.14
N ARG A 136 -7.01 -15.55 6.80
CA ARG A 136 -7.39 -16.34 5.63
C ARG A 136 -6.91 -15.71 4.32
N TYR A 137 -7.04 -14.40 4.15
CA TYR A 137 -6.57 -13.70 2.96
C TYR A 137 -5.04 -13.60 2.89
N GLU A 138 -4.36 -13.51 4.05
CA GLU A 138 -2.90 -13.58 4.19
C GLU A 138 -2.41 -14.94 3.70
N ALA A 139 -2.92 -16.03 4.27
CA ALA A 139 -2.56 -17.40 3.88
C ALA A 139 -2.85 -17.67 2.39
N ALA A 140 -4.02 -17.27 1.90
CA ALA A 140 -4.37 -17.43 0.49
C ALA A 140 -3.47 -16.61 -0.44
N GLY A 141 -3.08 -15.40 -0.03
CA GLY A 141 -2.16 -14.55 -0.79
C GLY A 141 -0.76 -15.14 -0.89
N LEU A 142 -0.21 -15.60 0.23
CA LEU A 142 1.11 -16.23 0.28
C LEU A 142 1.16 -17.51 -0.57
N ALA A 143 0.16 -18.40 -0.41
CA ALA A 143 0.09 -19.64 -1.20
C ALA A 143 -0.01 -19.37 -2.72
N ALA A 144 -0.76 -18.34 -3.12
CA ALA A 144 -0.85 -17.93 -4.51
C ALA A 144 0.48 -17.37 -5.04
N MET A 145 1.18 -16.55 -4.25
CA MET A 145 2.51 -16.06 -4.61
C MET A 145 3.51 -17.19 -4.76
N GLU A 146 3.55 -18.13 -3.81
CA GLU A 146 4.42 -19.31 -3.88
C GLU A 146 4.19 -20.12 -5.16
N THR A 147 2.93 -20.36 -5.51
CA THR A 147 2.56 -21.09 -6.75
C THR A 147 3.05 -20.36 -8.01
N MET A 148 2.86 -19.03 -8.09
CA MET A 148 3.30 -18.24 -9.25
C MET A 148 4.83 -18.20 -9.37
N LEU A 149 5.52 -18.07 -8.24
CA LEU A 149 6.99 -17.99 -8.22
C LEU A 149 7.65 -19.34 -8.49
N ALA A 150 7.04 -20.46 -8.05
CA ALA A 150 7.53 -21.80 -8.33
C ALA A 150 7.42 -22.18 -9.82
N THR A 151 6.45 -21.59 -10.55
CA THR A 151 6.27 -21.83 -11.99
C THR A 151 7.19 -20.96 -12.85
N SER A 152 7.85 -19.97 -12.24
CA SER A 152 8.67 -18.95 -12.94
C SER A 152 10.19 -19.19 -12.80
N GLY A 153 10.60 -20.31 -12.19
CA GLY A 153 12.00 -20.76 -12.06
C GLY A 153 12.22 -22.07 -12.80
#